data_AF-A0A4R1L2H5-F1
#
_entry.id   AF-A0A4R1L2H5-F1
#
_cell.length_a   1.000
_cell.length_b   1.000
_cell.length_c   1.000
_cell.angle_alpha   90.00
_cell.angle_beta   90.00
_cell.angle_gamma   90.00
#
_symmetry.space_group_name_H-M   'P 1'
#
loop_
_entity.id
_entity.type
_entity.pdbx_description
1 polymer ?
#
loop_
_entity_poly.entity_id
_entity_poly.type
_entity_poly.pdbx_seq_one_letter_code
_entity_poly.pdbx_strand_id
1 'polypeptide(L)'
;MNRLLSYINDLQCYAEEALLFIEGMTEADFLKDRKTQQAVTLNLITLGEISTTLKQKEPDFLLLTDFIPWKDIAGMRHRLVHGYNEIDPLLVWETLNHQVPKLLEQIPRLVDLVNQGK
;
A
#
# COMPACT_ATOMS: atom_id res chain seq x y z
N MET A 1 -22.61 -1.12 7.38
CA MET A 1 -21.17 -1.43 7.29
C MET A 1 -20.43 -0.10 7.21
N ASN A 2 -19.43 0.15 8.07
CA ASN A 2 -18.68 1.42 8.07
C ASN A 2 -17.76 1.44 6.84
N ARG A 3 -17.99 2.37 5.91
CA ARG A 3 -17.25 2.47 4.63
C ARG A 3 -15.77 2.78 4.84
N LEU A 4 -15.43 3.63 5.81
CA LEU A 4 -14.04 3.96 6.16
C LEU A 4 -13.31 2.73 6.69
N LEU A 5 -13.95 1.94 7.56
CA LEU A 5 -13.38 0.67 8.04
C LEU A 5 -13.14 -0.33 6.90
N SER A 6 -14.03 -0.37 5.90
CA SER A 6 -13.83 -1.20 4.70
C SER A 6 -12.53 -0.85 3.97
N TYR A 7 -12.27 0.45 3.75
CA TYR A 7 -11.03 0.88 3.08
C TYR A 7 -9.78 0.50 3.88
N ILE A 8 -9.81 0.60 5.21
CA ILE A 8 -8.67 0.23 6.05
C ILE A 8 -8.43 -1.29 6.00
N ASN A 9 -9.49 -2.08 6.03
CA ASN A 9 -9.38 -3.53 5.88
C ASN A 9 -8.86 -3.91 4.49
N ASP A 10 -9.29 -3.20 3.44
CA ASP A 10 -8.77 -3.41 2.09
C ASP A 10 -7.26 -3.07 2.01
N LEU A 11 -6.82 -1.95 2.62
CA LEU A 11 -5.39 -1.62 2.72
C LEU A 11 -4.60 -2.74 3.38
N GLN A 12 -5.10 -3.29 4.49
CA GLN A 12 -4.45 -4.39 5.18
C GLN A 12 -4.35 -5.63 4.28
N CYS A 13 -5.47 -6.04 3.67
CA CYS A 13 -5.55 -7.23 2.83
C CYS A 13 -4.55 -7.18 1.66
N TYR A 14 -4.53 -6.09 0.89
CA TYR A 14 -3.62 -5.96 -0.25
C TYR A 14 -2.15 -5.81 0.17
N ALA A 15 -1.88 -5.22 1.34
CA ALA A 15 -0.54 -5.14 1.88
C ALA A 15 -0.03 -6.53 2.32
N GLU A 16 -0.86 -7.31 3.02
CA GLU A 16 -0.54 -8.69 3.42
C GLU A 16 -0.36 -9.62 2.20
N GLU A 17 -1.26 -9.52 1.20
CA GLU A 17 -1.15 -10.31 -0.03
C GLU A 17 0.15 -10.01 -0.80
N ALA A 18 0.54 -8.73 -0.88
CA ALA A 18 1.79 -8.35 -1.52
C ALA A 18 3.03 -8.96 -0.83
N LEU A 19 3.04 -9.02 0.50
CA LEU A 19 4.13 -9.64 1.27
C LEU A 19 4.13 -11.16 1.13
N LEU A 20 2.96 -11.78 1.09
CA LEU A 20 2.82 -13.23 0.89
C LEU A 20 3.42 -13.67 -0.46
N PHE A 21 3.24 -12.88 -1.52
CA PHE A 21 3.81 -13.22 -2.83
C PHE A 21 5.34 -13.20 -2.87
N ILE A 22 6.00 -12.52 -1.95
CA ILE A 22 7.47 -12.45 -1.88
C ILE A 22 8.05 -13.27 -0.72
N GLU A 23 7.22 -14.00 0.01
CA GLU A 23 7.67 -14.76 1.17
C GLU A 23 8.73 -15.79 0.79
N GLY A 24 9.88 -15.75 1.48
CA GLY A 24 11.01 -16.63 1.22
C GLY A 24 11.79 -16.36 -0.07
N MET A 25 11.43 -15.33 -0.84
CA MET A 25 12.18 -14.94 -2.03
C MET A 25 13.41 -14.10 -1.66
N THR A 26 14.51 -14.29 -2.38
CA THR A 26 15.60 -13.31 -2.39
C THR A 26 15.32 -12.21 -3.41
N GLU A 27 16.00 -11.07 -3.29
CA GLU A 27 15.94 -10.01 -4.30
C GLU A 27 16.29 -10.55 -5.70
N ALA A 28 17.32 -11.40 -5.80
CA ALA A 28 17.74 -11.98 -7.07
C ALA A 28 16.70 -12.91 -7.70
N ASP A 29 15.92 -13.63 -6.88
CA ASP A 29 14.79 -14.44 -7.35
C ASP A 29 13.65 -13.54 -7.83
N PHE A 30 13.33 -12.52 -7.04
CA PHE A 30 12.28 -11.54 -7.36
C PHE A 30 12.56 -10.83 -8.68
N LEU A 31 13.79 -10.35 -8.91
CA LEU A 31 14.18 -9.65 -10.14
C LEU A 31 14.08 -10.52 -11.40
N LYS A 32 14.07 -11.86 -11.25
CA LYS A 32 13.90 -12.81 -12.36
C LYS A 32 12.44 -13.25 -12.56
N ASP A 33 11.58 -13.05 -11.57
CA ASP A 33 10.18 -13.47 -11.61
C ASP A 33 9.24 -12.32 -11.98
N ARG A 34 9.04 -12.13 -13.30
CA ARG A 34 8.13 -11.12 -13.84
C ARG A 34 6.68 -11.31 -13.39
N LYS A 35 6.24 -12.56 -13.15
CA LYS A 35 4.86 -12.82 -12.73
C LYS A 35 4.64 -12.26 -11.33
N THR A 36 5.57 -12.55 -10.41
CA THR A 36 5.52 -12.03 -9.05
C THR A 36 5.63 -10.50 -9.03
N GLN A 37 6.56 -9.92 -9.80
CA GLN A 37 6.66 -8.46 -9.97
C GLN A 37 5.33 -7.83 -10.39
N GLN A 38 4.63 -8.41 -11.36
CA GLN A 38 3.34 -7.90 -11.83
C GLN A 38 2.24 -8.02 -10.76
N ALA A 39 2.18 -9.15 -10.06
CA ALA A 39 1.19 -9.40 -9.00
C ALA A 39 1.34 -8.40 -7.84
N VAL A 40 2.56 -8.20 -7.34
CA VAL A 40 2.81 -7.26 -6.24
C VAL A 40 2.66 -5.80 -6.69
N THR A 41 2.99 -5.48 -7.95
CA THR A 41 2.80 -4.13 -8.46
C THR A 41 1.32 -3.76 -8.50
N LEU A 42 0.44 -4.69 -8.88
CA LEU A 42 -1.00 -4.45 -8.84
C LEU A 42 -1.46 -4.13 -7.42
N ASN A 43 -1.02 -4.92 -6.43
CA ASN A 43 -1.29 -4.65 -5.01
C ASN A 43 -0.87 -3.23 -4.61
N LEU A 44 0.37 -2.82 -4.92
CA LEU A 44 0.88 -1.48 -4.60
C LEU A 44 0.09 -0.35 -5.28
N ILE A 45 -0.36 -0.56 -6.52
CA ILE A 45 -1.24 0.38 -7.22
C ILE A 45 -2.57 0.49 -6.49
N THR A 46 -3.18 -0.63 -6.11
CA THR A 46 -4.46 -0.67 -5.38
C THR A 46 -4.36 0.03 -4.03
N LEU A 47 -3.27 -0.15 -3.28
CA LEU A 47 -3.01 0.62 -2.04
C LEU A 47 -3.01 2.13 -2.31
N GLY A 48 -2.42 2.56 -3.43
CA GLY A 48 -2.44 3.97 -3.86
C GLY A 48 -3.84 4.48 -4.25
N GLU A 49 -4.66 3.65 -4.89
CA GLU A 49 -6.04 3.98 -5.25
C GLU A 49 -6.94 4.14 -4.02
N ILE A 50 -6.80 3.23 -3.04
CA ILE A 50 -7.52 3.34 -1.76
C ILE A 50 -7.10 4.62 -1.04
N SER A 51 -5.79 4.92 -0.98
CA SER A 51 -5.27 6.14 -0.35
C SER A 51 -5.78 7.41 -1.04
N THR A 52 -5.86 7.40 -2.37
CA THR A 52 -6.44 8.50 -3.15
C THR A 52 -7.92 8.68 -2.84
N THR A 53 -8.66 7.57 -2.72
CA THR A 53 -10.09 7.58 -2.38
C THR A 53 -10.34 8.11 -0.98
N LEU A 54 -9.54 7.68 0.01
CA LEU A 54 -9.60 8.17 1.38
C LEU A 54 -9.34 9.68 1.43
N LYS A 55 -8.32 10.16 0.72
CA LYS A 55 -8.02 11.61 0.64
C LYS A 55 -9.18 12.43 0.09
N GLN A 56 -9.96 11.89 -0.85
CA GLN A 56 -11.11 12.59 -1.45
C GLN A 56 -12.36 12.54 -0.56
N LYS A 57 -12.59 11.42 0.13
CA LYS A 57 -13.86 11.15 0.81
C LYS A 57 -13.81 11.38 2.32
N GLU A 58 -12.64 11.26 2.92
CA GLU A 58 -12.43 11.25 4.38
C GLU A 58 -11.28 12.21 4.78
N PRO A 59 -11.28 13.49 4.35
CA PRO A 59 -10.16 14.41 4.58
C PRO A 59 -9.89 14.66 6.07
N ASP A 60 -10.93 14.71 6.91
CA ASP A 60 -10.79 14.90 8.36
C ASP A 60 -10.08 13.72 9.02
N PHE A 61 -10.32 12.50 8.54
CA PHE A 61 -9.62 11.31 9.01
C PHE A 61 -8.13 11.35 8.65
N LEU A 62 -7.78 11.86 7.46
CA LEU A 62 -6.39 12.02 7.06
C LEU A 62 -5.65 13.06 7.92
N LEU A 63 -6.33 14.11 8.38
CA LEU A 63 -5.75 15.08 9.32
C LEU A 63 -5.39 14.43 10.67
N LEU A 64 -6.20 13.46 11.12
CA LEU A 64 -5.96 12.73 12.36
C LEU A 64 -4.90 11.61 12.22
N THR A 65 -4.50 11.29 10.99
CA THR A 65 -3.63 10.16 10.67
C THR A 65 -2.42 10.59 9.83
N ASP A 66 -1.89 11.77 10.11
CA ASP A 66 -0.73 12.37 9.44
C ASP A 66 0.59 11.58 9.61
N PHE A 67 0.64 10.68 10.60
CA PHE A 67 1.71 9.70 10.79
C PHE A 67 1.80 8.68 9.65
N ILE A 68 0.76 8.58 8.80
CA ILE A 68 0.79 7.82 7.55
C ILE A 68 1.10 8.76 6.40
N PRO A 69 2.09 8.45 5.53
CA PRO A 69 2.45 9.30 4.41
C PRO A 69 1.45 9.12 3.23
N TRP A 70 0.17 9.47 3.45
CA TRP A 70 -0.92 9.26 2.49
C TRP A 70 -0.64 9.81 1.09
N LYS A 71 0.04 10.96 1.00
CA LYS A 71 0.41 11.57 -0.27
C LYS A 71 1.36 10.67 -1.07
N ASP A 72 2.30 10.04 -0.40
CA ASP A 72 3.29 9.18 -1.03
C ASP A 72 2.63 7.87 -1.48
N ILE A 73 1.78 7.28 -0.63
CA ILE A 73 1.03 6.06 -0.98
C ILE A 73 0.10 6.34 -2.17
N ALA A 74 -0.64 7.45 -2.17
CA ALA A 74 -1.47 7.85 -3.32
C ALA A 74 -0.65 8.08 -4.60
N GLY A 75 0.60 8.55 -4.47
CA GLY A 75 1.54 8.73 -5.57
C GLY A 75 2.21 7.45 -6.06
N MET A 76 1.92 6.28 -5.48
CA MET A 76 2.65 5.04 -5.75
C MET A 76 2.62 4.66 -7.23
N ARG A 77 1.47 4.76 -7.90
CA ARG A 77 1.36 4.48 -9.35
C ARG A 77 2.33 5.34 -10.19
N HIS A 78 2.49 6.61 -9.84
CA HIS A 78 3.40 7.51 -10.57
C HIS A 78 4.87 7.25 -10.24
N ARG A 79 5.18 6.77 -9.02
CA ARG A 79 6.55 6.43 -8.62
C ARG A 79 7.01 5.11 -9.20
N LEU A 80 6.12 4.12 -9.28
CA LEU A 80 6.45 2.81 -9.83
C LEU A 80 6.57 2.84 -11.35
N VAL A 81 5.92 3.78 -12.04
CA VAL A 81 5.99 3.91 -13.51
C VAL A 81 6.91 5.06 -13.88
N HIS A 82 8.19 4.76 -14.13
CA HIS A 82 9.17 5.76 -14.56
C HIS A 82 9.20 5.90 -16.08
N GLY A 83 9.19 7.15 -16.57
CA GLY A 83 9.77 7.67 -17.84
C GLY A 83 9.37 7.07 -19.21
N TYR A 84 9.08 5.77 -19.29
CA TYR A 84 8.90 4.99 -20.51
C TYR A 84 7.91 3.82 -20.33
N ASN A 85 6.99 3.91 -19.36
CA ASN A 85 6.00 2.86 -19.01
C ASN A 85 6.59 1.56 -18.45
N GLU A 86 7.86 1.56 -18.00
CA GLU A 86 8.47 0.40 -17.36
C GLU A 86 8.43 0.56 -15.83
N ILE A 87 8.07 -0.52 -15.15
CA ILE A 87 8.10 -0.61 -13.70
C ILE A 87 9.54 -0.85 -13.28
N ASP A 88 10.06 -0.09 -12.31
CA ASP A 88 11.35 -0.37 -11.69
C ASP A 88 11.18 -1.49 -10.65
N PRO A 89 11.64 -2.73 -10.92
CA PRO A 89 11.45 -3.84 -10.02
C PRO A 89 12.29 -3.68 -8.73
N LEU A 90 13.41 -2.95 -8.75
CA LEU A 90 14.18 -2.70 -7.53
C LEU A 90 13.39 -1.81 -6.57
N LEU A 91 12.77 -0.74 -7.09
CA LEU A 91 11.92 0.13 -6.29
C LEU A 91 10.70 -0.62 -5.72
N VAL A 92 10.11 -1.54 -6.49
CA VAL A 92 9.01 -2.40 -6.00
C VAL A 92 9.50 -3.27 -4.85
N TRP A 93 10.65 -3.92 -5.01
CA TRP A 93 11.25 -4.78 -3.98
C TRP A 93 11.54 -4.01 -2.69
N GLU A 94 12.17 -2.83 -2.78
CA GLU A 94 12.41 -1.96 -1.64
C GLU A 94 11.10 -1.54 -0.96
N THR A 95 10.08 -1.20 -1.76
CA THR A 95 8.76 -0.80 -1.27
C THR A 95 8.12 -1.90 -0.42
N LEU A 96 8.19 -3.15 -0.89
CA LEU A 96 7.66 -4.32 -0.18
C LEU A 96 8.44 -4.65 1.09
N ASN A 97 9.75 -4.45 1.10
CA ASN A 97 10.57 -4.79 2.27
C ASN A 97 10.60 -3.70 3.35
N HIS A 98 10.20 -2.46 3.02
CA HIS A 98 10.32 -1.34 3.96
C HIS A 98 9.03 -0.56 4.19
N GLN A 99 8.30 -0.16 3.15
CA GLN A 99 7.14 0.72 3.29
C GLN A 99 5.86 -0.06 3.58
N VAL A 100 5.66 -1.21 2.96
CA VAL A 100 4.47 -2.05 3.18
C VAL A 100 4.40 -2.59 4.62
N PRO A 101 5.48 -3.13 5.23
CA PRO A 101 5.44 -3.58 6.61
C PRO A 101 5.15 -2.43 7.59
N LYS A 102 5.73 -1.24 7.36
CA LYS A 102 5.44 -0.05 8.16
C LYS A 102 3.98 0.37 8.08
N LEU A 103 3.35 0.25 6.91
CA LEU A 103 1.91 0.51 6.76
C LEU A 103 1.11 -0.49 7.61
N LEU A 104 1.43 -1.78 7.55
CA LEU A 104 0.76 -2.82 8.33
C LEU A 104 0.86 -2.59 9.84
N GLU A 105 2.04 -2.18 10.34
CA GLU A 105 2.23 -1.81 11.75
C GLU A 105 1.32 -0.65 12.20
N GLN A 106 0.91 0.22 11.26
CA GLN A 106 0.06 1.38 11.53
C GLN A 106 -1.45 1.07 11.45
N ILE A 107 -1.85 0.00 10.77
CA ILE A 107 -3.27 -0.37 10.55
C ILE A 107 -4.07 -0.50 11.85
N PRO A 108 -3.59 -1.20 12.92
CA PRO A 108 -4.37 -1.35 14.15
C PRO A 108 -4.79 -0.01 14.75
N ARG A 109 -3.89 0.98 14.71
CA ARG A 109 -4.17 2.34 15.19
C ARG A 109 -5.24 3.04 14.35
N LEU A 110 -5.27 2.82 13.03
CA LEU A 110 -6.34 3.35 12.18
C LEU A 110 -7.70 2.75 12.54
N VAL A 111 -7.75 1.44 12.75
CA VAL A 111 -8.98 0.73 13.14
C VAL A 111 -9.52 1.27 14.46
N ASP A 112 -8.64 1.48 15.45
CA ASP A 112 -9.02 2.06 16.73
C ASP A 112 -9.61 3.46 16.59
N LEU A 113 -8.99 4.33 15.80
CA LEU A 113 -9.50 5.69 15.55
C LEU A 113 -10.88 5.69 14.89
N VAL A 114 -11.11 4.78 13.93
CA VAL A 114 -12.42 4.64 13.27
C VAL A 114 -13.50 4.11 14.22
N ASN A 115 -13.12 3.28 15.19
CA ASN A 115 -14.05 2.77 16.19
C ASN A 115 -14.32 3.77 17.32
N GLN A 116 -13.37 4.65 17.64
CA GLN A 116 -13.54 5.73 18.63
C GLN A 116 -14.35 6.93 18.11
N GLY A 117 -14.36 7.14 16.79
CA GLY A 117 -15.19 8.16 16.13
C GLY A 117 -16.65 7.76 15.90
N LYS A 118 -17.13 6.67 16.52
CA LYS A 118 -18.53 6.25 16.53
C LYS A 118 -19.23 6.67 17.82
#